data_AF-A0A2U1TI12-F1
#
_entry.id   AF-A0A2U1TI12-F1
#
_cell.length_a   1.000
_cell.length_b   1.000
_cell.length_c   1.000
_cell.angle_alpha   90.00
_cell.angle_beta   90.00
_cell.angle_gamma   90.00
#
_symmetry.space_group_name_H-M   'P 1'
#
loop_
_entity.id
_entity.type
_entity.pdbx_description
1 polymer ?
#
loop_
_entity_poly.entity_id
_entity_poly.type
_entity_poly.pdbx_seq_one_letter_code
_entity_poly.pdbx_strand_id
1 'polypeptide(L)'
;MISPVSADDADTALLSDGFHTFAELYEFRLLYHAHALRLWLQQGIRVVRSWRHDNGEECFGGGWFIVVAELPSGQVSNHYRTTCRSMFDGVPETPTAPLWDGHSVGDVLHRLRTNLEGSSDVPS
;
A
#
# COMPACT_ATOMS: atom_id res chain seq x y z
N MET A 1 -8.12 -21.76 14.85
CA MET A 1 -8.78 -20.86 15.83
C MET A 1 -8.72 -19.46 15.24
N ILE A 2 -9.86 -18.78 15.11
CA ILE A 2 -9.89 -17.37 14.72
C ILE A 2 -9.45 -16.61 15.96
N SER A 3 -8.26 -16.01 15.94
CA SER A 3 -7.87 -15.07 16.99
C SER A 3 -8.89 -13.92 17.00
N PRO A 4 -9.47 -13.57 18.16
CA PRO A 4 -10.32 -12.39 18.24
C PRO A 4 -9.47 -11.18 17.87
N VAL A 5 -10.04 -10.25 17.10
CA VAL A 5 -9.51 -8.89 17.00
C VAL A 5 -9.33 -8.39 18.44
N SER A 6 -8.10 -8.06 18.82
CA SER A 6 -7.79 -7.51 20.14
C SER A 6 -8.57 -6.20 20.33
N ALA A 7 -9.14 -6.00 21.51
CA ALA A 7 -9.93 -4.80 21.84
C ALA A 7 -9.19 -3.47 21.55
N ASP A 8 -7.85 -3.49 21.60
CA ASP A 8 -6.97 -2.35 21.34
C ASP A 8 -7.02 -1.85 19.88
N ASP A 9 -7.31 -2.73 18.91
CA ASP A 9 -7.47 -2.35 17.50
C ASP A 9 -8.77 -1.55 17.30
N ALA A 10 -9.81 -1.87 18.05
CA ALA A 10 -11.11 -1.20 17.96
C ALA A 10 -11.07 0.20 18.58
N ASP A 11 -10.33 0.38 19.67
CA ASP A 11 -10.20 1.70 20.33
C ASP A 11 -9.35 2.66 19.48
N THR A 12 -8.26 2.14 18.89
CA THR A 12 -7.41 2.93 17.97
C THR A 12 -8.17 3.37 16.72
N ALA A 13 -9.05 2.52 16.18
CA ALA A 13 -9.84 2.82 14.99
C ALA A 13 -10.78 4.03 15.17
N LEU A 14 -11.25 4.27 16.40
CA LEU A 14 -12.15 5.38 16.76
C LEU A 14 -11.41 6.69 17.08
N LEU A 15 -10.09 6.65 17.25
CA LEU A 15 -9.30 7.87 17.42
C LEU A 15 -9.48 8.78 16.21
N SER A 16 -9.57 10.08 16.44
CA SER A 16 -9.92 11.06 15.43
C SER A 16 -8.97 12.26 15.44
N ASP A 17 -8.77 12.85 14.26
CA ASP A 17 -8.11 14.15 14.09
C ASP A 17 -9.07 15.35 14.29
N GLY A 18 -10.33 15.08 14.68
CA GLY A 18 -11.41 16.06 14.81
C GLY A 18 -12.35 16.14 13.61
N PHE A 19 -11.98 15.54 12.47
CA PHE A 19 -12.78 15.50 11.24
C PHE A 19 -13.02 14.07 10.74
N HIS A 20 -12.03 13.21 10.87
CA HIS A 20 -12.06 11.81 10.48
C HIS A 20 -11.52 10.92 11.59
N THR A 21 -12.05 9.72 11.69
CA THR A 21 -11.49 8.62 12.47
C THR A 21 -10.29 8.01 11.76
N PHE A 22 -9.41 7.33 12.48
CA PHE A 22 -8.28 6.62 11.90
C PHE A 22 -8.73 5.48 10.98
N ALA A 23 -9.89 4.87 11.25
CA ALA A 23 -10.51 3.92 10.34
C ALA A 23 -10.82 4.56 8.97
N GLU A 24 -11.47 5.73 8.96
CA GLU A 24 -11.79 6.46 7.72
C GLU A 24 -10.52 6.91 6.98
N LEU A 25 -9.53 7.44 7.70
CA LEU A 25 -8.25 7.83 7.09
C LEU A 25 -7.49 6.63 6.50
N TYR A 26 -7.54 5.47 7.16
CA TYR A 26 -6.97 4.23 6.63
C TYR A 26 -7.70 3.79 5.36
N GLU A 27 -9.02 3.87 5.33
CA GLU A 27 -9.83 3.55 4.15
C GLU A 27 -9.54 4.50 2.99
N PHE A 28 -9.43 5.80 3.22
CA PHE A 28 -9.00 6.76 2.21
C PHE A 28 -7.62 6.41 1.64
N ARG A 29 -6.64 6.13 2.49
CA ARG A 29 -5.29 5.71 2.06
C ARG A 29 -5.35 4.46 1.20
N LEU A 30 -6.16 3.48 1.58
CA LEU A 30 -6.34 2.24 0.82
C LEU A 30 -6.92 2.52 -0.57
N LEU A 31 -7.99 3.30 -0.64
CA LEU A 31 -8.67 3.63 -1.90
C LEU A 31 -7.78 4.48 -2.81
N TYR A 32 -7.13 5.52 -2.28
CA TYR A 32 -6.20 6.34 -3.05
C TYR A 32 -5.03 5.53 -3.58
N HIS A 33 -4.47 4.60 -2.79
CA HIS A 33 -3.42 3.72 -3.28
C HIS A 33 -3.95 2.79 -4.39
N ALA A 34 -5.11 2.16 -4.22
CA ALA A 34 -5.73 1.34 -5.27
C ALA A 34 -5.96 2.12 -6.57
N HIS A 35 -6.40 3.39 -6.49
CA HIS A 35 -6.53 4.27 -7.64
C HIS A 35 -5.18 4.60 -8.29
N ALA A 36 -4.16 4.96 -7.50
CA ALA A 36 -2.83 5.29 -8.00
C ALA A 36 -2.18 4.10 -8.72
N LEU A 37 -2.28 2.90 -8.15
CA LEU A 37 -1.70 1.69 -8.72
C LEU A 37 -2.26 1.35 -10.11
N ARG A 38 -3.54 1.62 -10.36
CA ARG A 38 -4.14 1.44 -11.69
C ARG A 38 -3.48 2.34 -12.74
N LEU A 39 -3.21 3.60 -12.38
CA LEU A 39 -2.53 4.54 -13.27
C LEU A 39 -1.06 4.17 -13.47
N TRP A 40 -0.37 3.78 -12.39
CA TRP A 40 1.02 3.33 -12.47
C TRP A 40 1.19 2.10 -13.35
N LEU A 41 0.29 1.11 -13.24
CA LEU A 41 0.26 -0.04 -14.16
C LEU A 41 0.09 0.40 -15.62
N GLN A 42 -0.80 1.36 -15.89
CA GLN A 42 -1.00 1.90 -17.24
C GLN A 42 0.22 2.66 -17.78
N GLN A 43 0.98 3.29 -16.89
CA GLN A 43 2.24 3.98 -17.21
C GLN A 43 3.44 3.02 -17.33
N GLY A 44 3.24 1.71 -17.16
CA GLY A 44 4.30 0.72 -17.20
C GLY A 44 5.20 0.70 -15.96
N ILE A 45 4.81 1.40 -14.88
CA ILE A 45 5.46 1.28 -13.59
C ILE A 45 5.18 -0.11 -13.04
N ARG A 46 6.23 -0.78 -12.56
CA ARG A 46 6.09 -2.11 -11.98
C ARG A 46 5.34 -2.01 -10.66
N VAL A 47 4.17 -2.65 -10.63
CA VAL A 47 3.35 -2.82 -9.44
C VAL A 47 3.10 -4.30 -9.22
N VAL A 48 3.32 -4.79 -8.01
CA VAL A 48 3.05 -6.18 -7.64
C VAL A 48 2.38 -6.26 -6.27
N ARG A 49 1.70 -7.37 -6.02
CA ARG A 49 1.21 -7.76 -4.71
C ARG A 49 1.74 -9.12 -4.32
N SER A 50 1.91 -9.36 -3.02
CA SER A 50 2.39 -10.65 -2.51
C SER A 50 1.78 -10.92 -1.14
N TRP A 51 1.48 -12.20 -0.86
CA TRP A 51 1.12 -12.67 0.48
C TRP A 51 2.33 -12.81 1.41
N ARG A 52 3.53 -12.83 0.82
CA ARG A 52 4.81 -13.06 1.51
C ARG A 52 5.75 -11.87 1.35
N HIS A 53 6.54 -11.58 2.37
CA HIS A 53 7.67 -10.67 2.24
C HIS A 53 8.75 -11.27 1.33
N ASP A 54 9.85 -10.53 1.09
CA ASP A 54 10.93 -10.98 0.21
C ASP A 54 11.63 -12.25 0.72
N ASN A 55 11.69 -12.42 2.04
CA ASN A 55 12.25 -13.59 2.71
C ASN A 55 11.37 -14.85 2.64
N GLY A 56 10.18 -14.77 2.05
CA GLY A 56 9.22 -15.87 1.92
C GLY A 56 8.30 -16.08 3.12
N GLU A 57 8.46 -15.33 4.20
CA GLU A 57 7.54 -15.37 5.35
C GLU A 57 6.20 -14.71 5.00
N GLU A 58 5.11 -15.21 5.58
CA GLU A 58 3.80 -14.59 5.40
C GLU A 58 3.78 -13.20 6.04
N CYS A 59 3.13 -12.24 5.37
CA CYS A 59 2.99 -10.90 5.91
C CYS A 59 2.32 -10.97 7.29
N PHE A 60 3.08 -10.60 8.33
CA PHE A 60 2.66 -10.62 9.73
C PHE A 60 2.12 -11.96 10.24
N GLY A 61 2.64 -13.09 9.72
CA GLY A 61 2.18 -14.42 10.10
C GLY A 61 0.84 -14.83 9.47
N GLY A 62 0.41 -14.12 8.42
CA GLY A 62 -0.79 -14.44 7.65
C GLY A 62 -1.94 -13.46 7.88
N GLY A 63 -2.94 -13.48 7.00
CA GLY A 63 -4.08 -12.54 7.06
C GLY A 63 -3.84 -11.19 6.38
N TRP A 64 -2.64 -10.98 5.82
CA TRP A 64 -2.23 -9.74 5.17
C TRP A 64 -1.54 -10.01 3.82
N PHE A 65 -1.54 -8.99 2.97
CA PHE A 65 -0.70 -8.93 1.77
C PHE A 65 -0.02 -7.58 1.68
N ILE A 66 1.10 -7.53 0.98
CA ILE A 66 1.80 -6.29 0.64
C ILE A 66 1.51 -5.94 -0.82
N VAL A 67 1.39 -4.65 -1.10
CA VAL A 67 1.41 -4.10 -2.46
C VAL A 67 2.60 -3.17 -2.58
N VAL A 68 3.37 -3.31 -3.65
CA VAL A 68 4.60 -2.57 -3.91
C VAL A 68 4.53 -1.97 -5.30
N ALA A 69 4.69 -0.65 -5.40
CA ALA A 69 4.99 0.04 -6.64
C ALA A 69 6.47 0.45 -6.65
N GLU A 70 7.19 0.13 -7.71
CA GLU A 70 8.58 0.52 -7.92
C GLU A 70 8.63 1.76 -8.80
N LEU A 71 8.44 2.93 -8.19
CA LEU A 71 8.60 4.21 -8.87
C LEU A 71 10.08 4.40 -9.28
N PRO A 72 10.39 5.26 -10.27
CA PRO A 72 11.77 5.58 -10.61
C PRO A 72 12.61 6.08 -9.42
N SER A 73 11.95 6.71 -8.44
CA SER A 73 12.56 7.21 -7.20
C SER A 73 12.65 6.17 -6.06
N GLY A 74 12.22 4.93 -6.29
CA GLY A 74 12.21 3.84 -5.31
C GLY A 74 10.82 3.32 -4.95
N GLN A 75 10.75 2.43 -3.96
CA GLN A 75 9.50 1.73 -3.62
C GLN A 75 8.48 2.60 -2.88
N VAL A 76 7.20 2.41 -3.19
CA VAL A 76 6.08 2.78 -2.32
C VAL A 76 5.35 1.49 -1.98
N SER A 77 5.25 1.17 -0.70
CA SER A 77 4.65 -0.09 -0.27
C SER A 77 3.75 0.05 0.94
N ASN A 78 2.67 -0.75 0.97
CA ASN A 78 1.79 -0.84 2.12
C ASN A 78 1.26 -2.27 2.29
N HIS A 79 0.98 -2.65 3.53
CA HIS A 79 0.28 -3.87 3.88
C HIS A 79 -1.21 -3.63 4.09
N TYR A 80 -2.01 -4.59 3.64
CA TYR A 80 -3.47 -4.58 3.74
C TYR A 80 -3.99 -5.93 4.22
N ARG A 81 -5.13 -5.91 4.93
CA ARG A 81 -5.83 -7.13 5.34
C ARG A 81 -6.39 -7.85 4.11
N THR A 82 -6.44 -9.18 4.15
CA THR A 82 -6.97 -10.02 3.06
C THR A 82 -8.37 -9.61 2.58
N THR A 83 -9.20 -9.07 3.47
CA THR A 83 -10.56 -8.57 3.17
C THR A 83 -10.58 -7.45 2.14
N CYS A 84 -9.48 -6.70 2.00
CA CYS A 84 -9.36 -5.60 1.04
C CYS A 84 -8.83 -6.05 -0.34
N ARG A 85 -8.52 -7.34 -0.52
CA ARG A 85 -7.83 -7.85 -1.73
C ARG A 85 -8.54 -7.46 -3.03
N SER A 86 -9.88 -7.51 -3.06
CA SER A 86 -10.67 -7.21 -4.25
C SER A 86 -10.46 -5.78 -4.78
N MET A 87 -10.05 -4.84 -3.92
CA MET A 87 -9.74 -3.47 -4.37
C MET A 87 -8.49 -3.40 -5.26
N PHE A 88 -7.61 -4.40 -5.16
CA PHE A 88 -6.35 -4.51 -5.90
C PHE A 88 -6.44 -5.53 -7.05
N ASP A 89 -7.64 -5.83 -7.52
CA ASP A 89 -7.84 -6.64 -8.72
C ASP A 89 -7.14 -6.00 -9.92
N GLY A 90 -6.41 -6.82 -10.69
CA GLY A 90 -5.55 -6.36 -11.78
C GLY A 90 -4.10 -6.09 -11.38
N VAL A 91 -3.77 -6.02 -10.09
CA VAL A 91 -2.37 -5.98 -9.64
C VAL A 91 -1.76 -7.40 -9.72
N PRO A 92 -0.66 -7.60 -10.49
CA PRO A 92 0.02 -8.89 -10.60
C PRO A 92 0.46 -9.45 -9.24
N GLU A 93 0.21 -10.74 -9.02
CA GLU A 93 0.70 -11.44 -7.82
C GLU A 93 2.08 -12.06 -8.08
N THR A 94 3.00 -11.91 -7.13
CA THR A 94 4.30 -12.59 -7.14
C THR A 94 4.42 -13.56 -5.96
N PRO A 95 5.26 -14.62 -6.06
CA PRO A 95 5.46 -15.56 -4.95
C PRO A 95 5.98 -14.90 -3.66
N THR A 96 6.84 -13.91 -3.80
CA THR A 96 7.38 -13.06 -2.74
C THR A 96 7.36 -11.60 -3.17
N ALA A 97 7.36 -10.69 -2.20
CA ALA A 97 7.51 -9.27 -2.46
C ALA A 97 8.93 -8.96 -2.99
N PRO A 98 9.12 -7.84 -3.71
CA PRO A 98 10.46 -7.32 -3.98
C PRO A 98 11.22 -7.08 -2.67
N LEU A 99 12.56 -7.23 -2.71
CA LEU A 99 13.43 -6.91 -1.58
C LEU A 99 13.17 -5.47 -1.12
N TRP A 100 12.89 -5.28 0.17
CA TRP A 100 12.63 -3.96 0.73
C TRP A 100 13.84 -3.05 0.56
N ASP A 101 13.62 -1.86 0.00
CA ASP A 101 14.69 -0.89 -0.28
C ASP A 101 15.09 -0.03 0.94
N GLY A 102 14.60 -0.37 2.15
CA GLY A 102 14.92 0.32 3.40
C GLY A 102 14.21 1.65 3.62
N HIS A 103 13.16 1.96 2.83
CA HIS A 103 12.48 3.26 2.90
C HIS A 103 11.81 3.54 4.25
N SER A 104 11.98 4.78 4.72
CA SER A 104 11.17 5.36 5.78
C SER A 104 9.86 5.94 5.26
N VAL A 105 8.97 6.35 6.16
CA VAL A 105 7.76 7.12 5.80
C VAL A 105 8.13 8.44 5.10
N GLY A 106 9.23 9.08 5.52
CA GLY A 106 9.72 10.31 4.89
C GLY A 106 10.10 10.11 3.43
N ASP A 107 10.75 8.98 3.13
CA ASP A 107 11.12 8.62 1.76
C ASP A 107 9.89 8.38 0.89
N VAL A 108 8.89 7.65 1.40
CA VAL A 108 7.62 7.43 0.67
C VAL A 108 6.92 8.75 0.38
N LEU A 109 6.81 9.64 1.37
CA LEU A 109 6.19 10.96 1.17
C LEU A 109 6.97 11.80 0.15
N HIS A 110 8.30 11.77 0.20
CA HIS A 110 9.13 12.47 -0.79
C HIS A 110 8.91 11.91 -2.20
N ARG A 111 8.96 10.58 -2.38
CA ARG A 111 8.74 9.89 -3.67
C ARG A 111 7.37 10.22 -4.26
N LEU A 112 6.32 10.21 -3.44
CA LEU A 112 4.96 10.55 -3.88
C LEU A 112 4.86 12.02 -4.32
N ARG A 113 5.48 12.96 -3.59
CA ARG A 113 5.53 14.38 -4.00
C ARG A 113 6.26 14.57 -5.33
N THR A 114 7.44 13.97 -5.47
CA THR A 114 8.22 14.04 -6.71
C THR A 114 7.45 13.49 -7.91
N ASN A 115 6.70 12.40 -7.73
CA ASN A 115 5.86 11.82 -8.79
C ASN A 115 4.71 12.75 -9.23
N LEU A 116 4.12 13.49 -8.30
CA LEU A 116 3.11 14.49 -8.61
C LEU A 116 3.68 15.69 -9.39
N GLU A 117 4.90 16.12 -9.06
CA GLU A 117 5.58 17.23 -9.74
C GLU A 117 6.01 16.87 -11.17
N GLY A 118 6.49 15.63 -11.36
CA GLY A 118 6.94 15.10 -12.66
C GLY A 118 5.84 14.82 -13.69
N SER A 119 4.56 14.98 -13.34
CA SER A 119 3.42 14.80 -14.25
C SER A 119 3.08 16.07 -15.06
N SER A 120 3.91 17.12 -14.97
CA SER A 120 3.63 18.45 -15.55
C SER A 120 4.05 18.61 -17.02
N ASP A 121 4.74 17.63 -17.62
CA ASP A 121 5.11 17.69 -19.05
C ASP A 121 4.04 17.01 -19.92
N VAL A 122 2.92 17.71 -20.12
CA VAL A 122 2.05 17.48 -21.28
C VAL A 122 2.56 18.38 -22.40
N PRO A 123 3.11 17.85 -23.51
CA PRO A 123 3.40 18.67 -24.68
C PRO A 123 2.09 19.24 -25.23
N SER A 124 2.05 20.56 -25.38
CA SER A 124 1.02 21.32 -26.10
C SER A 124 0.81 20.84 -27.52
#